data_AF-A0A915HGX4-F1
#
_entry.id   AF-A0A915HGX4-F1
#
_cell.length_a   1.000
_cell.length_b   1.000
_cell.length_c   1.000
_cell.angle_alpha   90.00
_cell.angle_beta   90.00
_cell.angle_gamma   90.00
#
_symmetry.space_group_name_H-M   'P 1'
#
loop_
_entity.id
_entity.type
_entity.pdbx_description
1 polymer ?
#
loop_
_entity_poly.entity_id
_entity_poly.type
_entity_poly.pdbx_seq_one_letter_code
_entity_poly.pdbx_strand_id
1 'polypeptide(L)'
;IGEDIEAERKVKAYFPNCTFVGADPIYKSGKIYEEIGHFLNVAVTDKNGTVTASVYENQNYQDKNVQSIDFYSILQYMNSSNIDFFFLDAEGAEYPIFPLLKRNLLNNFKICQISVEIHGFAAQYRMTVEKFRDQMFDLLENSNYLPIFGQLMFNDAFNRMFWNPTTWISEVTACWHRAPLAFMGMAKTEYIPKADWCIQFTRPGIAEGGVD
;
A
#
# COMPACT_ATOMS: atom_id res chain seq x y z
N ILE A 1 -4.59 -0.01 -9.01
CA ILE A 1 -4.90 0.97 -10.07
C ILE A 1 -4.09 0.59 -11.31
N GLY A 2 -4.71 0.73 -12.47
CA GLY A 2 -4.35 -0.04 -13.67
C GLY A 2 -5.62 -0.66 -14.23
N GLU A 3 -6.37 0.10 -15.03
CA GLU A 3 -7.59 -0.27 -15.76
C GLU A 3 -8.79 -0.83 -14.94
N ASP A 4 -8.60 -1.24 -13.68
CA ASP A 4 -9.63 -1.74 -12.76
C ASP A 4 -9.59 -1.00 -11.41
N ILE A 5 -10.79 -0.67 -10.91
CA ILE A 5 -11.03 -0.02 -9.62
C ILE A 5 -12.21 -0.64 -8.85
N GLU A 6 -12.57 -1.91 -9.12
CA GLU A 6 -13.76 -2.51 -8.52
C GLU A 6 -13.65 -2.72 -7.01
N ALA A 7 -12.45 -3.06 -6.50
CA ALA A 7 -12.22 -3.20 -5.06
C ALA A 7 -12.45 -1.87 -4.33
N GLU A 8 -11.98 -0.78 -4.92
CA GLU A 8 -12.05 0.56 -4.37
C GLU A 8 -13.48 1.11 -4.43
N ARG A 9 -14.23 0.81 -5.50
CA ARG A 9 -15.67 1.10 -5.57
C ARG A 9 -16.42 0.42 -4.43
N LYS A 10 -16.08 -0.84 -4.10
CA LYS A 10 -16.67 -1.55 -2.95
C LYS A 10 -16.29 -0.85 -1.64
N VAL A 11 -15.02 -0.50 -1.43
CA VAL A 11 -14.58 0.25 -0.24
C VAL A 11 -15.33 1.59 -0.13
N LYS A 12 -15.44 2.37 -1.22
CA LYS A 12 -16.16 3.65 -1.24
C LYS A 12 -17.65 3.49 -0.92
N ALA A 13 -18.28 2.40 -1.34
CA ALA A 13 -19.67 2.11 -0.99
C ALA A 13 -19.87 1.88 0.53
N TYR A 14 -18.90 1.23 1.20
CA TYR A 14 -18.92 1.06 2.66
C TYR A 14 -18.49 2.30 3.43
N PHE A 15 -17.59 3.10 2.85
CA PHE A 15 -17.00 4.28 3.48
C PHE A 15 -17.15 5.52 2.58
N PRO A 16 -18.37 6.04 2.41
CA PRO A 16 -18.65 7.12 1.45
C PRO A 16 -17.99 8.46 1.82
N ASN A 17 -17.59 8.63 3.08
CA ASN A 17 -16.96 9.86 3.58
C ASN A 17 -15.42 9.79 3.57
N CYS A 18 -14.83 8.67 3.13
CA CYS A 18 -13.39 8.59 2.96
C CYS A 18 -12.92 9.49 1.82
N THR A 19 -11.82 10.18 2.05
CA THR A 19 -11.05 10.77 0.97
C THR A 19 -10.17 9.69 0.35
N PHE A 20 -10.34 9.46 -0.95
CA PHE A 20 -9.59 8.47 -1.72
C PHE A 20 -8.44 9.14 -2.46
N VAL A 21 -7.23 8.63 -2.30
CA VAL A 21 -6.06 9.07 -3.08
C VAL A 21 -5.39 7.85 -3.71
N GLY A 22 -5.17 7.94 -5.01
CA GLY A 22 -4.61 6.88 -5.84
C GLY A 22 -3.34 7.38 -6.53
N ALA A 23 -2.28 6.58 -6.55
CA ALA A 23 -1.08 6.89 -7.33
C ALA A 23 -0.75 5.78 -8.32
N ASP A 24 -0.50 6.16 -9.57
CA ASP A 24 -0.06 5.26 -10.64
C ASP A 24 0.78 6.04 -11.68
N PRO A 25 1.95 5.57 -12.10
CA PRO A 25 2.77 6.27 -13.09
C PRO A 25 2.20 6.23 -14.51
N ILE A 26 1.22 5.39 -14.82
CA ILE A 26 0.58 5.31 -16.13
C ILE A 26 -0.76 6.06 -16.14
N TYR A 27 -0.74 7.29 -16.65
CA TYR A 27 -1.92 8.16 -16.65
C TYR A 27 -3.15 7.51 -17.29
N LYS A 28 -2.99 6.89 -18.47
CA LYS A 28 -4.10 6.30 -19.21
C LYS A 28 -4.81 5.19 -18.43
N SER A 29 -4.04 4.34 -17.77
CA SER A 29 -4.54 3.21 -17.00
C SER A 29 -5.09 3.65 -15.65
N GLY A 30 -4.50 4.69 -15.03
CA GLY A 30 -4.89 5.16 -13.70
C GLY A 30 -5.99 6.21 -13.67
N LYS A 31 -6.27 6.88 -14.80
CA LYS A 31 -7.29 7.94 -14.88
C LYS A 31 -8.68 7.50 -14.39
N ILE A 32 -9.04 6.22 -14.54
CA ILE A 32 -10.32 5.70 -14.05
C ILE A 32 -10.52 5.91 -12.54
N TYR A 33 -9.42 6.04 -11.78
CA TYR A 33 -9.46 6.34 -10.35
C TYR A 33 -10.08 7.71 -10.02
N GLU A 34 -10.10 8.66 -10.97
CA GLU A 34 -10.75 9.97 -10.79
C GLU A 34 -12.28 9.84 -10.51
N GLU A 35 -12.89 8.70 -10.83
CA GLU A 35 -14.29 8.41 -10.47
C GLU A 35 -14.50 8.23 -8.95
N ILE A 36 -13.44 7.82 -8.24
CA ILE A 36 -13.51 7.50 -6.81
C ILE A 36 -12.79 8.50 -5.93
N GLY A 37 -11.72 9.13 -6.41
CA GLY A 37 -10.90 10.04 -5.62
C GLY A 37 -9.90 10.86 -6.42
N HIS A 38 -8.89 11.38 -5.73
CA HIS A 38 -7.80 12.12 -6.36
C HIS A 38 -6.77 11.15 -6.93
N PHE A 39 -6.37 11.39 -8.19
CA PHE A 39 -5.37 10.60 -8.87
C PHE A 39 -4.05 11.37 -9.01
N LEU A 40 -2.94 10.72 -8.65
CA LEU A 40 -1.57 11.22 -8.78
C LEU A 40 -0.84 10.40 -9.83
N ASN A 41 -0.41 11.05 -10.92
CA ASN A 41 0.33 10.36 -11.97
C ASN A 41 1.83 10.23 -11.65
N VAL A 42 2.14 9.47 -10.60
CA VAL A 42 3.49 9.26 -10.08
C VAL A 42 3.65 7.84 -9.58
N ALA A 43 4.88 7.36 -9.65
CA ALA A 43 5.34 6.19 -8.94
C ALA A 43 5.50 6.49 -7.44
N VAL A 44 5.27 5.51 -6.58
CA VAL A 44 5.58 5.61 -5.14
C VAL A 44 6.68 4.62 -4.81
N THR A 45 7.80 5.13 -4.31
CA THR A 45 8.96 4.31 -3.92
C THR A 45 9.59 4.82 -2.61
N ASP A 46 10.81 4.38 -2.30
CA ASP A 46 11.62 4.90 -1.20
C ASP A 46 12.33 6.23 -1.51
N LYS A 47 12.24 6.74 -2.75
CA LYS A 47 12.96 7.94 -3.18
C LYS A 47 12.22 8.79 -4.23
N ASN A 48 12.57 10.08 -4.24
CA ASN A 48 12.13 11.03 -5.25
C ASN A 48 13.00 10.95 -6.52
N GLY A 49 12.41 11.30 -7.66
CA GLY A 49 13.12 11.48 -8.92
C GLY A 49 12.67 10.49 -9.99
N THR A 50 13.51 10.25 -10.99
CA THR A 50 13.18 9.30 -12.07
C THR A 50 13.68 7.91 -11.71
N VAL A 51 12.77 6.93 -11.74
CA VAL A 51 13.10 5.51 -11.51
C VAL A 51 12.67 4.72 -12.74
N THR A 52 13.40 3.65 -13.04
CA THR A 52 12.99 2.70 -14.06
C THR A 52 12.06 1.69 -13.42
N ALA A 53 10.89 1.51 -14.01
CA ALA A 53 9.85 0.69 -13.46
C ALA A 53 9.19 -0.23 -14.46
N SER A 54 8.89 -1.45 -14.03
CA SER A 54 8.04 -2.36 -14.80
C SER A 54 6.60 -1.87 -14.70
N VAL A 55 6.02 -1.54 -15.84
CA VAL A 55 4.66 -1.02 -15.98
C VAL A 55 3.86 -1.88 -16.94
N TYR A 56 2.61 -2.14 -16.60
CA TYR A 56 1.70 -2.89 -17.45
C TYR A 56 0.97 -1.93 -18.40
N GLU A 57 1.30 -2.01 -19.69
CA GLU A 57 0.68 -1.18 -20.73
C GLU A 57 0.50 -1.99 -22.01
N ASN A 58 -0.65 -1.84 -22.68
CA ASN A 58 -0.97 -2.57 -23.91
C ASN A 58 -0.84 -4.10 -23.74
N GLN A 59 -1.33 -4.62 -22.61
CA GLN A 59 -1.35 -6.04 -22.26
C GLN A 59 0.03 -6.69 -22.07
N ASN A 60 1.09 -5.90 -21.88
CA ASN A 60 2.43 -6.42 -21.62
C ASN A 60 3.15 -5.58 -20.55
N TYR A 61 4.05 -6.23 -19.82
CA TYR A 61 4.98 -5.54 -18.93
C TYR A 61 6.14 -4.97 -19.73
N GLN A 62 6.44 -3.69 -19.49
CA GLN A 62 7.55 -2.99 -20.13
C GLN A 62 8.26 -2.12 -19.10
N ASP A 63 9.57 -2.00 -19.21
CA ASP A 63 10.34 -1.12 -18.34
C ASP A 63 10.30 0.31 -18.87
N LYS A 64 9.85 1.25 -18.03
CA LYS A 64 9.76 2.68 -18.37
C LYS A 64 10.37 3.54 -17.28
N ASN A 65 10.95 4.67 -17.70
CA ASN A 65 11.36 5.71 -16.77
C ASN A 65 10.13 6.52 -16.35
N VAL A 66 9.83 6.50 -15.05
CA VAL A 66 8.67 7.15 -14.45
C VAL A 66 9.11 8.11 -13.36
N GLN A 67 8.35 9.18 -13.15
CA GLN A 67 8.57 10.07 -12.01
C GLN A 67 8.07 9.40 -10.75
N SER A 68 8.93 9.31 -9.75
CA SER A 68 8.68 8.76 -8.44
C SER A 68 8.68 9.85 -7.37
N ILE A 69 7.77 9.67 -6.43
CA ILE A 69 7.75 10.38 -5.16
C ILE A 69 7.96 9.38 -4.03
N ASP A 70 8.70 9.78 -3.00
CA ASP A 70 8.93 8.93 -1.85
C ASP A 70 7.64 8.75 -1.03
N PHE A 71 7.53 7.59 -0.39
CA PHE A 71 6.37 7.22 0.42
C PHE A 71 5.99 8.30 1.46
N TYR A 72 6.96 8.91 2.15
CA TYR A 72 6.69 9.89 3.20
C TYR A 72 6.12 11.19 2.63
N SER A 73 6.63 11.64 1.49
CA SER A 73 6.10 12.80 0.77
C SER A 73 4.63 12.60 0.35
N ILE A 74 4.22 11.39 -0.01
CA ILE A 74 2.79 11.11 -0.23
C ILE A 74 2.00 11.24 1.08
N LEU A 75 2.47 10.67 2.19
CA LEU A 75 1.76 10.80 3.47
C LEU A 75 1.57 12.28 3.85
N GLN A 76 2.58 13.12 3.58
CA GLN A 76 2.48 14.58 3.78
C GLN A 76 1.47 15.24 2.84
N TYR A 77 1.40 14.82 1.57
CA TYR A 77 0.41 15.33 0.61
C TYR A 77 -1.04 15.15 1.08
N MET A 78 -1.32 14.05 1.79
CA MET A 78 -2.65 13.76 2.35
C MET A 78 -3.08 14.79 3.41
N ASN A 79 -2.14 15.55 3.98
CA ASN A 79 -2.37 16.50 5.07
C ASN A 79 -3.16 15.88 6.25
N SER A 80 -2.94 14.59 6.51
CA SER A 80 -3.58 13.84 7.59
C SER A 80 -2.56 12.96 8.28
N SER A 81 -2.54 13.00 9.61
CA SER A 81 -1.75 12.10 10.43
C SER A 81 -2.39 10.73 10.63
N ASN A 82 -3.64 10.53 10.19
CA ASN A 82 -4.35 9.26 10.30
C ASN A 82 -4.82 8.77 8.93
N ILE A 83 -4.44 7.55 8.61
CA ILE A 83 -4.75 6.85 7.36
C ILE A 83 -5.46 5.56 7.74
N ASP A 84 -6.69 5.37 7.28
CA ASP A 84 -7.49 4.22 7.72
C ASP A 84 -7.12 2.98 6.93
N PHE A 85 -7.05 3.12 5.60
CA PHE A 85 -6.68 2.06 4.69
C PHE A 85 -5.50 2.49 3.82
N PHE A 86 -4.50 1.63 3.74
CA PHE A 86 -3.38 1.78 2.82
C PHE A 86 -3.23 0.49 1.99
N PHE A 87 -3.44 0.58 0.68
CA PHE A 87 -3.27 -0.51 -0.28
C PHE A 87 -2.00 -0.29 -1.09
N LEU A 88 -1.16 -1.33 -1.21
CA LEU A 88 0.11 -1.27 -1.92
C LEU A 88 0.23 -2.47 -2.87
N ASP A 89 0.28 -2.19 -4.16
CA ASP A 89 0.52 -3.17 -5.22
C ASP A 89 1.48 -2.51 -6.22
N ALA A 90 2.78 -2.63 -5.98
CA ALA A 90 3.79 -1.82 -6.66
C ALA A 90 4.80 -2.66 -7.45
N GLU A 91 4.39 -3.86 -7.92
CA GLU A 91 5.16 -4.71 -8.82
C GLU A 91 6.62 -4.90 -8.34
N GLY A 92 6.83 -5.12 -7.04
CA GLY A 92 8.14 -5.30 -6.41
C GLY A 92 8.72 -4.05 -5.73
N ALA A 93 8.19 -2.86 -5.97
CA ALA A 93 8.55 -1.66 -5.20
C ALA A 93 7.93 -1.64 -3.78
N GLU A 94 7.26 -2.72 -3.35
CA GLU A 94 6.82 -2.83 -1.95
C GLU A 94 8.00 -3.07 -1.01
N TYR A 95 9.03 -3.79 -1.47
CA TYR A 95 10.17 -4.19 -0.64
C TYR A 95 10.98 -3.03 -0.07
N PRO A 96 11.26 -1.94 -0.82
CA PRO A 96 11.91 -0.75 -0.27
C PRO A 96 10.98 0.08 0.64
N ILE A 97 9.66 -0.09 0.56
CA ILE A 97 8.69 0.61 1.40
C ILE A 97 8.60 -0.03 2.80
N PHE A 98 8.76 -1.35 2.93
CA PHE A 98 8.66 -2.02 4.25
C PHE A 98 9.58 -1.43 5.32
N PRO A 99 10.88 -1.19 5.07
CA PRO A 99 11.73 -0.55 6.07
C PRO A 99 11.22 0.82 6.52
N LEU A 100 10.41 1.53 5.73
CA LEU A 100 9.84 2.84 6.04
C LEU A 100 8.65 2.77 7.00
N LEU A 101 8.07 1.57 7.21
CA LEU A 101 6.94 1.36 8.14
C LEU A 101 7.38 1.23 9.62
N LYS A 102 8.68 1.32 9.90
CA LYS A 102 9.20 1.26 11.27
C LYS A 102 8.74 2.45 12.10
N ARG A 103 8.61 2.23 13.42
CA ARG A 103 8.09 3.21 14.38
C ARG A 103 8.77 4.57 14.24
N ASN A 104 10.10 4.58 14.21
CA ASN A 104 10.91 5.79 14.14
C ASN A 104 10.77 6.60 12.83
N LEU A 105 10.23 6.00 11.78
CA LEU A 105 10.08 6.64 10.47
C LEU A 105 8.64 7.12 10.22
N LEU A 106 7.65 6.47 10.85
CA LEU A 106 6.25 6.85 10.77
C LEU A 106 5.78 7.80 11.90
N ASN A 107 6.66 8.34 12.74
CA ASN A 107 6.28 9.03 13.99
C ASN A 107 5.09 10.03 13.92
N ASN A 108 4.85 10.68 12.78
CA ASN A 108 3.77 11.65 12.59
C ASN A 108 2.53 11.09 11.87
N PHE A 109 2.59 9.84 11.42
CA PHE A 109 1.57 9.17 10.62
C PHE A 109 1.19 7.83 11.25
N LYS A 110 -0.11 7.63 11.38
CA LYS A 110 -0.70 6.38 11.84
C LYS A 110 -1.51 5.78 10.70
N ILE A 111 -1.15 4.57 10.30
CA ILE A 111 -1.88 3.80 9.29
C ILE A 111 -2.60 2.67 10.03
N CYS A 112 -3.92 2.54 9.90
CA CYS A 112 -4.68 1.55 10.67
C CYS A 112 -4.62 0.15 10.05
N GLN A 113 -4.80 0.06 8.73
CA GLN A 113 -4.69 -1.19 7.99
C GLN A 113 -3.85 -0.98 6.74
N ILE A 114 -2.86 -1.86 6.56
CA ILE A 114 -2.05 -1.94 5.35
C ILE A 114 -2.39 -3.26 4.65
N SER A 115 -2.68 -3.22 3.36
CA SER A 115 -2.88 -4.41 2.54
C SER A 115 -1.91 -4.34 1.38
N VAL A 116 -1.07 -5.35 1.23
CA VAL A 116 0.03 -5.38 0.27
C VAL A 116 -0.09 -6.60 -0.62
N GLU A 117 0.02 -6.42 -1.93
CA GLU A 117 0.27 -7.51 -2.87
C GLU A 117 1.78 -7.75 -2.94
N ILE A 118 2.23 -8.91 -2.49
CA ILE A 118 3.65 -9.25 -2.53
C ILE A 118 3.93 -9.97 -3.84
N HIS A 119 4.62 -9.28 -4.73
CA HIS A 119 5.16 -9.86 -5.95
C HIS A 119 6.29 -10.84 -5.61
N GLY A 120 6.43 -11.93 -6.37
CA GLY A 120 7.34 -13.03 -6.03
C GLY A 120 8.82 -12.65 -5.85
N PHE A 121 9.67 -13.62 -5.52
CA PHE A 121 11.10 -13.40 -5.25
C PHE A 121 11.98 -13.39 -6.51
N ALA A 122 11.45 -12.89 -7.63
CA ALA A 122 12.17 -12.89 -8.90
C ALA A 122 13.44 -12.01 -8.82
N ALA A 123 14.48 -12.39 -9.57
CA ALA A 123 15.76 -11.68 -9.57
C ALA A 123 15.61 -10.18 -9.91
N GLN A 124 14.64 -9.83 -10.75
CA GLN A 124 14.30 -8.44 -11.10
C GLN A 124 13.93 -7.57 -9.89
N TYR A 125 13.37 -8.16 -8.82
CA TYR A 125 13.02 -7.45 -7.60
C TYR A 125 14.13 -7.48 -6.53
N ARG A 126 15.25 -8.17 -6.83
CA ARG A 126 16.42 -8.32 -5.94
C ARG A 126 16.10 -8.85 -4.54
N MET A 127 14.95 -9.51 -4.43
CA MET A 127 14.44 -10.07 -3.20
C MET A 127 14.67 -11.58 -3.17
N THR A 128 15.12 -12.08 -2.02
CA THR A 128 15.19 -13.52 -1.74
C THR A 128 14.27 -13.83 -0.57
N VAL A 129 13.95 -15.11 -0.38
CA VAL A 129 13.14 -15.55 0.77
C VAL A 129 13.79 -15.13 2.09
N GLU A 130 15.12 -15.21 2.20
CA GLU A 130 15.86 -14.81 3.39
C GLU A 130 15.75 -13.31 3.64
N LYS A 131 15.97 -12.47 2.62
CA LYS A 131 15.86 -11.02 2.76
C LYS A 131 14.43 -10.60 3.13
N PHE A 132 13.43 -11.22 2.51
CA PHE A 132 12.03 -10.94 2.82
C PHE A 132 11.69 -11.35 4.26
N ARG A 133 12.09 -12.56 4.66
CA ARG A 133 11.96 -13.04 6.04
C ARG A 133 12.59 -12.04 7.02
N ASP A 134 13.82 -11.62 6.77
CA ASP A 134 14.55 -10.71 7.65
C ASP A 134 13.85 -9.34 7.75
N GLN A 135 13.31 -8.81 6.64
CA GLN A 135 12.48 -7.60 6.65
C GLN A 135 11.19 -7.78 7.47
N MET A 136 10.52 -8.93 7.37
CA MET A 136 9.30 -9.20 8.13
C MET A 136 9.57 -9.30 9.63
N PHE A 137 10.67 -9.95 10.04
CA PHE A 137 11.08 -9.99 11.46
C PHE A 137 11.47 -8.61 11.98
N ASP A 138 12.22 -7.85 11.21
CA ASP A 138 12.58 -6.48 11.54
C ASP A 138 11.33 -5.58 11.69
N LEU A 139 10.30 -5.78 10.86
CA LEU A 139 9.00 -5.12 11.05
C LEU A 139 8.30 -5.56 12.34
N LEU A 140 8.29 -6.85 12.66
CA LEU A 140 7.69 -7.36 13.91
C LEU A 140 8.37 -6.77 15.15
N GLU A 141 9.69 -6.56 15.11
CA GLU A 141 10.45 -6.01 16.24
C GLU A 141 10.37 -4.47 16.30
N ASN A 142 10.45 -3.80 15.16
CA ASN A 142 10.71 -2.36 15.08
C ASN A 142 9.53 -1.52 14.59
N SER A 143 8.39 -2.13 14.25
CA SER A 143 7.16 -1.43 13.85
C SER A 143 6.03 -1.60 14.88
N ASN A 144 4.89 -0.94 14.63
CA ASN A 144 3.64 -1.19 15.35
C ASN A 144 2.71 -2.13 14.57
N TYR A 145 3.22 -2.83 13.56
CA TYR A 145 2.39 -3.63 12.66
C TYR A 145 2.60 -5.11 12.88
N LEU A 146 1.50 -5.86 12.88
CA LEU A 146 1.49 -7.32 12.86
C LEU A 146 1.15 -7.77 11.43
N PRO A 147 2.10 -8.37 10.70
CA PRO A 147 1.81 -9.04 9.43
C PRO A 147 0.94 -10.27 9.67
N ILE A 148 -0.15 -10.36 8.90
CA ILE A 148 -1.04 -11.51 8.80
C ILE A 148 -0.98 -12.00 7.36
N PHE A 149 -0.40 -13.19 7.20
CA PHE A 149 -0.28 -13.86 5.93
C PHE A 149 -1.57 -14.65 5.65
N GLY A 150 -2.34 -14.21 4.66
CA GLY A 150 -3.45 -14.98 4.13
C GLY A 150 -2.92 -15.97 3.10
N GLN A 151 -3.21 -17.26 3.27
CA GLN A 151 -2.77 -18.26 2.31
C GLN A 151 -3.64 -18.18 1.04
N LEU A 152 -3.15 -17.45 0.03
CA LEU A 152 -3.54 -17.64 -1.37
C LEU A 152 -2.32 -18.17 -2.11
N MET A 153 -2.54 -19.22 -2.88
CA MET A 153 -1.52 -20.14 -3.38
C MET A 153 -0.47 -19.44 -4.26
N PHE A 154 0.78 -19.46 -3.80
CA PHE A 154 2.09 -19.49 -4.51
C PHE A 154 2.35 -18.73 -5.82
N ASN A 155 1.45 -17.94 -6.39
CA ASN A 155 1.73 -17.14 -7.58
C ASN A 155 1.59 -15.63 -7.35
N ASP A 156 0.63 -15.17 -6.54
CA ASP A 156 0.56 -13.79 -6.03
C ASP A 156 -0.06 -13.84 -4.62
N ALA A 157 0.65 -13.33 -3.61
CA ALA A 157 0.21 -13.42 -2.22
C ALA A 157 -0.25 -12.05 -1.70
N PHE A 158 -1.55 -11.93 -1.44
CA PHE A 158 -2.08 -10.79 -0.68
C PHE A 158 -1.73 -10.95 0.80
N ASN A 159 -0.92 -10.03 1.29
CA ASN A 159 -0.52 -9.96 2.68
C ASN A 159 -1.15 -8.73 3.33
N ARG A 160 -1.59 -8.87 4.58
CA ARG A 160 -2.19 -7.76 5.32
C ARG A 160 -1.36 -7.47 6.54
N MET A 161 -1.09 -6.20 6.82
CA MET A 161 -0.47 -5.78 8.07
C MET A 161 -1.47 -4.93 8.84
N PHE A 162 -1.69 -5.29 10.09
CA PHE A 162 -2.59 -4.55 10.97
C PHE A 162 -1.78 -3.77 11.98
N TRP A 163 -2.17 -2.53 12.21
CA TRP A 163 -1.59 -1.77 13.30
C TRP A 163 -2.02 -2.38 14.64
N ASN A 164 -1.03 -2.88 15.37
CA ASN A 164 -1.13 -3.50 16.67
C ASN A 164 -0.31 -2.67 17.68
N PRO A 165 -0.96 -1.79 18.46
CA PRO A 165 -0.26 -1.07 19.50
C PRO A 165 -0.02 -2.04 20.66
N THR A 166 1.22 -2.50 20.81
CA THR A 166 1.62 -3.25 22.01
C THR A 166 1.61 -2.39 23.28
N THR A 167 1.29 -1.09 23.18
CA THR A 167 1.52 -0.13 24.27
C THR A 167 0.30 0.68 24.76
N TRP A 168 -0.81 0.86 24.02
CA TRP A 168 -1.92 1.75 24.49
C TRP A 168 -3.34 1.39 23.98
N ILE A 169 -4.28 1.15 24.91
CA ILE A 169 -5.69 0.76 24.65
C ILE A 169 -6.51 1.84 23.93
N SER A 170 -6.31 3.12 24.25
CA SER A 170 -7.03 4.25 23.61
C SER A 170 -6.78 4.36 22.11
N GLU A 171 -5.62 3.86 21.71
CA GLU A 171 -5.05 4.02 20.41
C GLU A 171 -5.57 2.88 19.49
N VAL A 172 -5.76 1.67 20.07
CA VAL A 172 -6.52 0.54 19.51
C VAL A 172 -7.92 0.98 19.12
N THR A 173 -8.67 1.56 20.06
CA THR A 173 -10.07 1.92 19.81
C THR A 173 -10.20 2.87 18.61
N ALA A 174 -9.28 3.82 18.44
CA ALA A 174 -9.30 4.72 17.28
C ALA A 174 -9.22 3.97 15.94
N CYS A 175 -8.27 3.03 15.77
CA CYS A 175 -8.19 2.28 14.51
C CYS A 175 -9.32 1.27 14.33
N TRP A 176 -9.75 0.61 15.40
CA TRP A 176 -10.84 -0.37 15.33
C TRP A 176 -12.19 0.25 15.02
N HIS A 177 -12.44 1.49 15.46
CA HIS A 177 -13.65 2.24 15.09
C HIS A 177 -13.60 2.75 13.64
N ARG A 178 -12.40 2.98 13.11
CA ARG A 178 -12.21 3.57 11.78
C ARG A 178 -12.12 2.54 10.66
N ALA A 179 -11.35 1.48 10.88
CA ALA A 179 -11.15 0.37 9.95
C ALA A 179 -11.47 -0.97 10.64
N PRO A 180 -12.76 -1.27 10.89
CA PRO A 180 -13.15 -2.52 11.54
C PRO A 180 -12.83 -3.71 10.65
N LEU A 181 -12.46 -4.83 11.28
CA LEU A 181 -12.19 -6.13 10.64
C LEU A 181 -13.38 -6.70 9.83
N ALA A 182 -14.53 -6.04 9.81
CA ALA A 182 -15.76 -6.49 9.13
C ALA A 182 -15.59 -6.74 7.62
N PHE A 183 -14.52 -6.22 7.00
CA PHE A 183 -14.09 -6.64 5.65
C PHE A 183 -13.74 -8.15 5.55
N MET A 184 -13.70 -8.89 6.68
CA MET A 184 -13.37 -10.32 6.79
C MET A 184 -14.58 -11.26 7.03
N GLY A 185 -15.82 -10.82 6.83
CA GLY A 185 -16.98 -11.72 6.93
C GLY A 185 -17.30 -12.22 8.36
N MET A 186 -16.73 -11.60 9.39
CA MET A 186 -17.09 -11.86 10.79
C MET A 186 -17.94 -10.70 11.34
N ALA A 187 -19.17 -11.06 11.72
CA ALA A 187 -20.22 -10.26 12.37
C ALA A 187 -20.94 -9.19 11.53
N LYS A 188 -22.22 -9.46 11.24
CA LYS A 188 -23.24 -8.43 11.04
C LYS A 188 -23.51 -7.76 12.38
N THR A 189 -22.90 -6.61 12.63
CA THR A 189 -23.41 -5.64 13.61
C THR A 189 -23.69 -4.34 12.88
N GLU A 190 -24.75 -3.65 13.28
CA GLU A 190 -25.19 -2.33 12.78
C GLU A 190 -24.22 -1.22 13.19
N TYR A 191 -22.93 -1.43 12.95
CA TYR A 191 -21.90 -0.43 13.17
C TYR A 191 -21.60 0.22 11.82
N ILE A 192 -21.87 1.53 11.71
CA ILE A 192 -21.44 2.33 10.55
C ILE A 192 -19.99 2.74 10.83
N PRO A 193 -19.00 2.14 10.15
CA PRO A 193 -17.60 2.50 10.35
C PRO A 193 -17.37 3.95 9.93
N LYS A 194 -16.47 4.66 10.62
CA LYS A 194 -16.05 6.01 10.22
C LYS A 194 -14.61 6.01 9.77
N ALA A 195 -14.36 5.98 8.48
CA ALA A 195 -13.02 6.23 7.94
C ALA A 195 -13.00 7.60 7.23
N ASP A 196 -11.88 8.29 7.38
CA ASP A 196 -11.60 9.62 6.85
C ASP A 196 -10.67 9.53 5.61
N TRP A 197 -9.80 8.52 5.53
CA TRP A 197 -8.77 8.39 4.48
C TRP A 197 -8.56 6.95 3.99
N CYS A 198 -8.73 6.74 2.69
CA CYS A 198 -8.35 5.53 1.96
C CYS A 198 -7.26 5.85 0.94
N ILE A 199 -6.13 5.15 1.02
CA ILE A 199 -4.98 5.36 0.15
C ILE A 199 -4.69 4.08 -0.61
N GLN A 200 -4.41 4.21 -1.90
CA GLN A 200 -3.89 3.13 -2.70
C GLN A 200 -2.74 3.61 -3.58
N PHE A 201 -1.64 2.86 -3.57
CA PHE A 201 -0.56 3.02 -4.53
C PHE A 201 -0.50 1.80 -5.40
N THR A 202 -0.39 2.03 -6.71
CA THR A 202 -0.07 0.95 -7.61
C THR A 202 0.97 1.23 -8.68
N ARG A 203 1.63 0.14 -9.06
CA ARG A 203 2.47 -0.14 -10.23
C ARG A 203 3.49 0.90 -10.63
N PRO A 204 4.63 0.90 -9.95
CA PRO A 204 5.89 0.80 -10.69
C PRO A 204 6.82 -0.22 -10.03
N GLY A 205 7.19 -1.27 -10.75
CA GLY A 205 8.27 -2.14 -10.28
C GLY A 205 9.63 -1.44 -10.28
N ILE A 206 10.69 -2.13 -9.90
CA ILE A 206 12.06 -1.65 -10.14
C ILE A 206 12.61 -2.48 -11.29
N ALA A 207 12.96 -1.84 -12.40
CA ALA A 207 13.78 -2.45 -13.43
C ALA A 207 15.16 -1.79 -13.41
N GLU A 208 16.22 -2.57 -13.57
CA GLU A 208 17.56 -2.00 -13.56
C GLU A 208 18.01 -1.57 -14.95
N GLY A 209 18.52 -0.34 -15.02
CA GLY A 209 19.52 0.04 -16.00
C GLY A 209 20.77 -0.82 -15.80
N GLY A 210 21.25 -1.37 -16.91
CA GLY A 210 22.49 -2.14 -16.98
C GLY A 210 23.67 -1.37 -16.40
N VAL A 211 24.47 -2.08 -15.62
CA VAL A 211 25.84 -1.69 -15.32
C VAL A 211 26.66 -2.05 -16.56
N ASP A 212 27.10 -1.04 -17.31
CA ASP A 212 28.29 -1.12 -18.16
C ASP A 212 29.50 -0.58 -17.38
#